data_AF-A0A538SN85-F1
#
_entry.id   AF-A0A538SN85-F1
#
_cell.length_a   1.000
_cell.length_b   1.000
_cell.length_c   1.000
_cell.angle_alpha   90.00
_cell.angle_beta   90.00
_cell.angle_gamma   90.00
#
_symmetry.space_group_name_H-M   'P 1'
#
loop_
_entity.id
_entity.type
_entity.pdbx_description
1 polymer ?
#
loop_
_entity_poly.entity_id
_entity_poly.type
_entity_poly.pdbx_seq_one_letter_code
_entity_poly.pdbx_strand_id
1 'polypeptide(L)'
;MIQIHELGEVELIRKSAQIVGRCLSMLSREIRPGVSTLELDRLAEAFIRDSGGEPAFKGYRGFPASVCASINEEVVHGIPSASRFLREGDIVSLDIGVKREGFFGDAAHTYAVGEVTPVATKLLEATQRGLEAGIEQARPGNRVSDISAAIEREVTRHRFRVVRALVGHGIGRELHEEPQVPNYGRVG
;
A
#
# COMPACT_ATOMS: atom_id res chain seq x y z
N MET A 1 -20.38 -9.42 5.47
CA MET A 1 -21.12 -8.28 6.05
C MET A 1 -20.09 -7.20 6.31
N ILE A 2 -20.30 -5.98 5.82
CA ILE A 2 -19.35 -4.86 6.00
C ILE A 2 -19.54 -4.32 7.42
N GLN A 3 -18.44 -4.13 8.16
CA GLN A 3 -18.48 -3.60 9.52
C GLN A 3 -18.74 -2.08 9.50
N ILE A 4 -19.54 -1.62 10.46
CA ILE A 4 -19.73 -0.20 10.73
C ILE A 4 -19.03 0.11 12.05
N HIS A 5 -17.94 0.85 11.96
CA HIS A 5 -17.10 1.16 13.11
C HIS A 5 -17.67 2.29 13.96
N GLU A 6 -17.69 2.07 15.27
CA GLU A 6 -18.02 3.11 16.25
C GLU A 6 -16.90 4.18 16.28
N LEU A 7 -17.23 5.40 16.70
CA LEU A 7 -16.25 6.52 16.71
C LEU A 7 -14.95 6.20 17.45
N GLY A 8 -15.04 5.43 18.55
CA GLY A 8 -13.86 4.99 19.30
C GLY A 8 -12.98 4.03 18.51
N GLU A 9 -13.57 3.13 17.72
CA GLU A 9 -12.83 2.21 16.84
C GLU A 9 -12.17 2.96 15.69
N VAL A 10 -12.86 3.96 15.11
CA VAL A 10 -12.30 4.83 14.08
C VAL A 10 -11.03 5.54 14.58
N GLU A 11 -10.99 5.98 15.83
CA GLU A 11 -9.79 6.57 16.43
C GLU A 11 -8.65 5.55 16.58
N LEU A 12 -8.96 4.29 16.92
CA LEU A 12 -7.95 3.23 17.00
C LEU A 12 -7.37 2.88 15.63
N ILE A 13 -8.21 2.78 14.60
CA ILE A 13 -7.77 2.62 13.20
C ILE A 13 -6.89 3.80 12.79
N ARG A 14 -7.30 5.03 13.11
CA ARG A 14 -6.53 6.26 12.83
C ARG A 14 -5.13 6.20 13.46
N LYS A 15 -5.01 5.76 14.71
CA LYS A 15 -3.70 5.61 15.38
C LYS A 15 -2.78 4.63 14.63
N SER A 16 -3.31 3.49 14.20
CA SER A 16 -2.53 2.51 13.41
C SER A 16 -2.12 3.09 12.05
N ALA A 17 -3.05 3.70 11.32
CA ALA A 17 -2.78 4.33 10.03
C ALA A 17 -1.77 5.50 10.13
N GLN A 18 -1.76 6.26 11.22
CA GLN A 18 -0.76 7.30 11.46
C GLN A 18 0.66 6.73 11.64
N ILE A 19 0.81 5.53 12.23
CA ILE A 19 2.12 4.87 12.31
C ILE A 19 2.57 4.47 10.91
N VAL A 20 1.68 3.86 10.10
CA VAL A 20 1.95 3.51 8.71
C VAL A 20 2.43 4.71 7.90
N GLY A 21 1.67 5.81 7.90
CA GLY A 21 2.02 7.02 7.14
C GLY A 21 3.36 7.63 7.57
N ARG A 22 3.65 7.68 8.87
CA ARG A 22 4.95 8.16 9.37
C ARG A 22 6.10 7.20 9.02
N CYS A 23 5.85 5.90 9.00
CA CYS A 23 6.84 4.90 8.61
C CYS A 23 7.20 5.02 7.12
N LEU A 24 6.19 5.10 6.24
CA LEU A 24 6.39 5.37 4.81
C LEU A 24 7.15 6.68 4.57
N SER A 25 6.80 7.74 5.29
CA SER A 25 7.50 9.03 5.20
C SER A 25 8.96 8.98 5.70
N MET A 26 9.28 8.06 6.60
CA MET A 26 10.66 7.83 7.05
C MET A 26 11.42 7.04 5.98
N LEU A 27 10.86 5.91 5.52
CA LEU A 27 11.49 5.05 4.51
C LEU A 27 11.71 5.78 3.18
N SER A 28 10.86 6.73 2.81
CA SER A 28 11.03 7.52 1.58
C SER A 28 12.38 8.27 1.54
N ARG A 29 12.99 8.56 2.69
CA ARG A 29 14.30 9.23 2.80
C ARG A 29 15.47 8.27 2.62
N GLU A 30 15.21 6.98 2.72
CA GLU A 30 16.19 5.90 2.64
C GLU A 30 16.21 5.24 1.24
N ILE A 31 15.27 5.62 0.37
CA ILE A 31 15.21 5.12 -1.02
C ILE A 31 16.35 5.74 -1.83
N ARG A 32 17.41 4.95 -2.05
CA ARG A 32 18.55 5.30 -2.90
C ARG A 32 19.26 4.05 -3.42
N PRO A 33 20.02 4.14 -4.53
CA PRO A 33 20.79 3.02 -5.04
C PRO A 33 21.72 2.43 -3.98
N GLY A 34 21.81 1.10 -3.96
CA GLY A 34 22.69 0.34 -3.05
C GLY A 34 22.08 -0.02 -1.70
N VAL A 35 20.87 0.46 -1.36
CA VAL A 35 20.15 0.03 -0.16
C VAL A 35 19.50 -1.33 -0.42
N SER A 36 19.64 -2.27 0.53
CA SER A 36 18.99 -3.58 0.42
C SER A 36 17.53 -3.52 0.87
N THR A 37 16.66 -4.34 0.30
CA THR A 37 15.25 -4.39 0.76
C THR A 37 15.13 -4.88 2.20
N LEU A 38 16.08 -5.71 2.68
CA LEU A 38 16.13 -6.10 4.09
C LEU A 38 16.49 -4.94 5.02
N GLU A 39 17.30 -3.99 4.57
CA GLU A 39 17.62 -2.79 5.35
C GLU A 39 16.37 -1.92 5.55
N LEU A 40 15.58 -1.73 4.49
CA LEU A 40 14.29 -1.04 4.56
C LEU A 40 13.31 -1.76 5.51
N ASP A 41 13.24 -3.09 5.43
CA ASP A 41 12.41 -3.90 6.33
C ASP A 41 12.80 -3.72 7.81
N ARG A 42 14.11 -3.75 8.11
CA ARG A 42 14.63 -3.55 9.48
C ARG A 42 14.31 -2.16 10.01
N LEU A 43 14.46 -1.13 9.18
CA LEU A 43 14.13 0.24 9.55
C LEU A 43 12.64 0.39 9.83
N ALA A 44 11.79 -0.22 9.01
CA ALA A 44 10.35 -0.20 9.20
C ALA A 44 9.94 -0.95 10.48
N GLU A 45 10.48 -2.15 10.71
CA GLU A 45 10.17 -2.94 11.91
C GLU A 45 10.54 -2.19 13.19
N ALA A 46 11.75 -1.62 13.23
CA ALA A 46 12.19 -0.81 14.37
C ALA A 46 11.24 0.38 14.59
N PHE A 47 10.94 1.15 13.55
CA PHE A 47 10.06 2.31 13.63
C PHE A 47 8.65 1.95 14.12
N ILE A 48 8.08 0.87 13.62
CA ILE A 48 6.74 0.39 13.99
C ILE A 48 6.71 0.02 15.48
N ARG A 49 7.70 -0.76 15.94
CA ARG A 49 7.81 -1.18 17.35
C ARG A 49 8.05 0.00 18.29
N ASP A 50 8.95 0.91 17.92
CA ASP A 50 9.24 2.12 18.70
C ASP A 50 8.03 3.06 18.78
N SER A 51 7.14 2.99 17.78
CA SER A 51 5.86 3.72 17.76
C SER A 51 4.73 3.02 18.54
N GLY A 52 5.01 1.89 19.20
CA GLY A 52 4.02 1.12 19.96
C GLY A 52 3.07 0.29 19.09
N GLY A 53 3.45 -0.01 17.85
CA GLY A 53 2.73 -0.90 16.95
C GLY A 53 3.40 -2.26 16.76
N GLU A 54 2.69 -3.18 16.13
CA GLU A 54 3.17 -4.48 15.70
C GLU A 54 3.16 -4.54 14.17
N PRO A 55 4.22 -5.09 13.52
CA PRO A 55 4.22 -5.26 12.07
C PRO A 55 3.19 -6.32 11.67
N ALA A 56 2.10 -5.89 11.01
CA ALA A 56 0.93 -6.73 10.76
C ALA A 56 1.20 -7.87 9.77
N PHE A 57 2.17 -7.69 8.86
CA PHE A 57 2.50 -8.67 7.84
C PHE A 57 3.40 -9.79 8.36
N LYS A 58 4.19 -9.53 9.40
CA LYS A 58 5.19 -10.48 9.89
C LYS A 58 4.52 -11.68 10.55
N GLY A 59 4.68 -12.85 9.93
CA GLY A 59 4.01 -14.10 10.31
C GLY A 59 2.63 -14.28 9.69
N TYR A 60 2.05 -13.27 9.05
CA TYR A 60 0.73 -13.37 8.44
C TYR A 60 0.76 -14.36 7.27
N ARG A 61 0.06 -15.49 7.43
CA ARG A 61 0.05 -16.61 6.47
C ARG A 61 1.46 -17.08 6.07
N GLY A 62 2.41 -16.98 7.01
CA GLY A 62 3.81 -17.38 6.79
C GLY A 62 4.70 -16.34 6.10
N PHE A 63 4.21 -15.11 5.87
CA PHE A 63 5.04 -14.03 5.34
C PHE A 63 6.15 -13.67 6.35
N PRO A 64 7.44 -13.62 5.96
CA PRO A 64 8.54 -13.61 6.93
C PRO A 64 8.97 -12.22 7.41
N ALA A 65 8.49 -11.15 6.78
CA ALA A 65 9.01 -9.79 6.96
C ALA A 65 7.93 -8.80 7.43
N SER A 66 8.34 -7.59 7.78
CA SER A 66 7.45 -6.51 8.24
C SER A 66 6.91 -5.65 7.10
N VAL A 67 7.64 -5.57 5.98
CA VAL A 67 7.28 -4.80 4.78
C VAL A 67 7.28 -5.69 3.55
N CYS A 68 6.36 -5.46 2.60
CA CYS A 68 6.53 -5.98 1.25
C CYS A 68 7.32 -4.97 0.41
N ALA A 69 8.41 -5.42 -0.22
CA ALA A 69 9.27 -4.59 -1.06
C ALA A 69 9.28 -5.17 -2.48
N SER A 70 8.44 -4.58 -3.35
CA SER A 70 8.20 -5.05 -4.72
C SER A 70 8.90 -4.13 -5.72
N ILE A 71 9.92 -4.64 -6.41
CA ILE A 71 10.75 -3.87 -7.34
C ILE A 71 10.29 -4.14 -8.78
N ASN A 72 10.15 -3.07 -9.56
CA ASN A 72 9.89 -3.10 -11.01
C ASN A 72 8.67 -3.96 -11.42
N GLU A 73 8.89 -5.14 -12.00
CA GLU A 73 7.83 -6.04 -12.50
C GLU A 73 7.05 -6.77 -11.40
N GLU A 74 7.54 -6.73 -10.17
CA GLU A 74 6.88 -7.36 -9.02
C GLU A 74 5.62 -6.58 -8.65
N VAL A 75 4.46 -7.23 -8.81
CA VAL A 75 3.16 -6.58 -8.62
C VAL A 75 2.91 -6.18 -7.17
N VAL A 76 3.04 -7.14 -6.23
CA VAL A 76 2.90 -6.97 -4.78
C VAL A 76 3.68 -8.08 -4.06
N HIS A 77 3.77 -8.00 -2.72
CA HIS A 77 4.26 -9.05 -1.83
C HIS A 77 5.72 -9.49 -2.08
N GLY A 78 6.55 -8.62 -2.65
CA GLY A 78 7.98 -8.86 -2.76
C GLY A 78 8.61 -9.08 -1.36
N ILE A 79 9.30 -10.21 -1.17
CA ILE A 79 9.93 -10.54 0.11
C ILE A 79 11.26 -9.80 0.23
N PRO A 80 11.50 -9.04 1.33
CA PRO A 80 12.78 -8.41 1.62
C PRO A 80 13.94 -9.41 1.69
N SER A 81 15.11 -9.03 1.19
CA SER A 81 16.30 -9.88 1.19
C SER A 81 17.59 -9.05 1.29
N ALA A 82 18.60 -9.61 1.96
CA ALA A 82 19.94 -9.03 2.03
C ALA A 82 20.67 -9.01 0.68
N SER A 83 20.23 -9.81 -0.29
CA SER A 83 20.83 -9.91 -1.62
C SER A 83 20.08 -9.10 -2.69
N ARG A 84 18.98 -8.44 -2.33
CA ARG A 84 18.17 -7.61 -3.24
C ARG A 84 18.42 -6.15 -2.93
N PHE A 85 19.07 -5.45 -3.86
CA PHE A 85 19.47 -4.05 -3.71
C PHE A 85 18.73 -3.18 -4.71
N LEU A 86 18.30 -2.00 -4.26
CA LEU A 86 17.77 -0.96 -5.13
C LEU A 86 18.86 -0.45 -6.08
N ARG A 87 18.50 -0.21 -7.34
CA ARG A 87 19.40 0.29 -8.38
C ARG A 87 18.89 1.60 -8.93
N GLU A 88 19.80 2.41 -9.47
CA GLU A 88 19.44 3.63 -10.20
C GLU A 88 18.46 3.28 -11.33
N GLY A 89 17.33 4.00 -11.38
CA GLY A 89 16.28 3.79 -12.37
C GLY A 89 15.21 2.75 -12.00
N ASP A 90 15.34 2.08 -10.85
CA ASP A 90 14.28 1.20 -10.33
C ASP A 90 13.06 2.02 -9.85
N ILE A 91 11.90 1.37 -9.84
CA ILE A 91 10.79 1.75 -8.96
C ILE A 91 10.58 0.67 -7.90
N VAL A 92 10.26 1.07 -6.68
CA VAL A 92 10.01 0.15 -5.56
C VAL A 92 8.72 0.51 -4.84
N SER A 93 7.80 -0.44 -4.78
CA SER A 93 6.61 -0.35 -3.93
C SER A 93 6.92 -0.90 -2.55
N LEU A 94 6.69 -0.06 -1.52
CA LEU A 94 6.73 -0.45 -0.12
C LEU A 94 5.31 -0.49 0.42
N ASP A 95 4.93 -1.65 0.94
CA ASP A 95 3.63 -1.91 1.56
C ASP A 95 3.83 -2.17 3.05
N ILE A 96 3.06 -1.48 3.91
CA ILE A 96 3.21 -1.53 5.36
C ILE A 96 1.86 -1.66 6.06
N GLY A 97 1.68 -2.79 6.75
CA GLY A 97 0.61 -3.00 7.69
C GLY A 97 1.07 -2.85 9.14
N VAL A 98 0.30 -2.14 9.96
CA VAL A 98 0.54 -2.00 11.41
C VAL A 98 -0.71 -2.39 12.17
N LYS A 99 -0.52 -3.19 13.23
CA LYS A 99 -1.54 -3.44 14.25
C LYS A 99 -1.18 -2.68 15.52
N ARG A 100 -2.10 -1.90 16.06
CA ARG A 100 -1.96 -1.25 17.37
C ARG A 100 -3.29 -1.28 18.10
N GLU A 101 -3.25 -1.60 19.40
CA GLU A 101 -4.44 -1.62 20.27
C GLU A 101 -5.58 -2.49 19.69
N GLY A 102 -5.23 -3.55 18.95
CA GLY A 102 -6.19 -4.46 18.32
C GLY A 102 -6.74 -4.04 16.95
N PHE A 103 -6.33 -2.88 16.42
CA PHE A 103 -6.80 -2.37 15.13
C PHE A 103 -5.67 -2.20 14.12
N PHE A 104 -6.00 -2.37 12.84
CA PHE A 104 -5.06 -2.38 11.74
C PHE A 104 -5.10 -1.05 10.97
N GLY A 105 -3.94 -0.66 10.44
CA GLY A 105 -3.80 0.33 9.39
C GLY A 105 -2.88 -0.24 8.32
N ASP A 106 -3.09 0.17 7.07
CA ASP A 106 -2.39 -0.37 5.92
C ASP A 106 -2.28 0.67 4.81
N ALA A 107 -1.13 0.75 4.16
CA ALA A 107 -0.90 1.57 2.98
C ALA A 107 0.38 1.14 2.26
N ALA A 108 0.35 1.30 0.94
CA ALA A 108 1.51 1.15 0.09
C ALA A 108 1.83 2.45 -0.66
N HIS A 109 3.10 2.65 -0.99
CA HIS A 109 3.54 3.72 -1.88
C HIS A 109 4.70 3.25 -2.76
N THR A 110 4.69 3.66 -4.03
CA THR A 110 5.75 3.35 -4.99
C THR A 110 6.68 4.53 -5.17
N TYR A 111 7.98 4.32 -4.95
CA TYR A 111 9.02 5.33 -5.02
C TYR A 111 9.91 5.12 -6.25
N ALA A 112 10.38 6.22 -6.84
CA ALA A 112 11.47 6.21 -7.81
C ALA A 112 12.82 6.10 -7.08
N VAL A 113 13.72 5.27 -7.59
CA VAL A 113 15.09 5.15 -7.10
C VAL A 113 16.01 5.96 -8.01
N GLY A 114 16.36 7.17 -7.59
CA GLY A 114 17.12 8.10 -8.43
C GLY A 114 16.29 8.59 -9.63
N GLU A 115 16.93 8.71 -10.80
CA GLU A 115 16.27 9.08 -12.05
C GLU A 115 15.68 7.85 -12.75
N VAL A 116 14.35 7.84 -12.91
CA VAL A 116 13.63 6.75 -13.58
C VAL A 116 13.25 7.11 -15.02
N THR A 117 12.95 6.09 -15.81
CA THR A 117 12.55 6.27 -17.21
C THR A 117 11.25 7.07 -17.34
N PRO A 118 11.00 7.76 -18.47
CA PRO A 118 9.74 8.47 -18.70
C PRO A 118 8.49 7.59 -18.60
N VAL A 119 8.60 6.30 -18.96
CA VAL A 119 7.48 5.36 -18.82
C VAL A 119 7.21 5.02 -17.35
N ALA A 120 8.25 4.89 -16.52
CA ALA A 120 8.11 4.70 -15.09
C ALA A 120 7.52 5.93 -14.41
N THR A 121 7.98 7.14 -14.74
CA THR A 121 7.37 8.39 -14.25
C THR A 121 5.88 8.45 -14.58
N LYS A 122 5.53 8.16 -15.85
CA LYS A 122 4.12 8.14 -16.28
C LYS A 122 3.30 7.06 -15.57
N LEU A 123 3.89 5.89 -15.30
CA LEU A 123 3.23 4.82 -14.54
C LEU A 123 2.90 5.28 -13.12
N LEU A 124 3.88 5.86 -12.40
CA LEU A 124 3.70 6.38 -11.04
C LEU A 124 2.60 7.45 -10.98
N GLU A 125 2.63 8.41 -11.92
CA GLU A 125 1.60 9.44 -12.04
C GLU A 125 0.21 8.85 -12.31
N ALA A 126 0.10 7.89 -13.24
CA ALA A 126 -1.16 7.25 -13.57
C ALA A 126 -1.73 6.45 -12.40
N THR A 127 -0.89 5.75 -11.64
CA THR A 127 -1.32 5.00 -10.45
C THR A 127 -1.76 5.93 -9.32
N GLN A 128 -1.04 7.03 -9.09
CA GLN A 128 -1.40 8.03 -8.07
C GLN A 128 -2.73 8.70 -8.40
N ARG A 129 -2.92 9.14 -9.65
CA ARG A 129 -4.20 9.70 -10.11
C ARG A 129 -5.35 8.70 -10.04
N GLY A 130 -5.07 7.43 -10.33
CA GLY A 130 -6.04 6.35 -10.17
C GLY A 130 -6.53 6.22 -8.72
N LEU A 131 -5.59 6.18 -7.76
CA LEU A 131 -5.91 6.14 -6.33
C LEU A 131 -6.76 7.34 -5.90
N GLU A 132 -6.34 8.56 -6.28
CA GLU A 132 -7.07 9.80 -5.97
C GLU A 132 -8.51 9.77 -6.53
N ALA A 133 -8.67 9.39 -7.80
CA ALA A 133 -9.98 9.28 -8.43
C ALA A 133 -10.88 8.24 -7.73
N GLY A 134 -10.30 7.13 -7.24
CA GLY A 134 -11.01 6.14 -6.44
C GLY A 134 -11.46 6.69 -5.08
N ILE A 135 -10.57 7.35 -4.35
CA ILE A 135 -10.85 7.98 -3.05
C ILE A 135 -12.00 9.00 -3.19
N GLU A 136 -12.01 9.78 -4.27
CA GLU A 136 -13.08 10.75 -4.52
C GLU A 136 -14.48 10.12 -4.62
N GLN A 137 -14.57 8.85 -5.05
CA GLN A 137 -15.83 8.11 -5.14
C GLN A 137 -16.23 7.38 -3.86
N ALA A 138 -15.34 7.30 -2.86
CA ALA A 138 -15.64 6.67 -1.57
C ALA A 138 -16.53 7.57 -0.69
N ARG A 139 -17.80 7.74 -1.10
CA ARG A 139 -18.79 8.62 -0.47
C ARG A 139 -20.06 7.86 -0.09
N PRO A 140 -20.79 8.31 0.96
CA PRO A 140 -22.10 7.74 1.28
C PRO A 140 -23.04 7.77 0.06
N GLY A 141 -23.70 6.64 -0.21
CA GLY A 141 -24.61 6.46 -1.34
C GLY A 141 -23.98 5.88 -2.61
N ASN A 142 -22.64 5.95 -2.76
CA ASN A 142 -21.94 5.30 -3.87
C ASN A 142 -21.73 3.80 -3.60
N ARG A 143 -21.43 3.06 -4.67
CA ARG A 143 -21.04 1.65 -4.62
C ARG A 143 -19.54 1.47 -4.74
N VAL A 144 -19.06 0.29 -4.31
CA VAL A 144 -17.68 -0.16 -4.55
C VAL A 144 -17.33 -0.11 -6.05
N SER A 145 -18.27 -0.47 -6.92
CA SER A 145 -18.11 -0.43 -8.38
C SER A 145 -17.80 0.96 -8.93
N ASP A 146 -18.26 2.04 -8.27
CA ASP A 146 -17.97 3.41 -8.66
C ASP A 146 -16.50 3.77 -8.40
N ILE A 147 -15.95 3.30 -7.27
CA ILE A 147 -14.51 3.39 -6.94
C ILE A 147 -13.71 2.63 -8.00
N SER A 148 -14.07 1.37 -8.25
CA SER A 148 -13.40 0.50 -9.22
C SER A 148 -13.40 1.09 -10.64
N ALA A 149 -14.53 1.64 -11.09
CA ALA A 149 -14.67 2.23 -12.41
C ALA A 149 -13.90 3.54 -12.55
N ALA A 150 -13.79 4.34 -11.49
CA ALA A 150 -12.99 5.56 -11.50
C ALA A 150 -11.49 5.25 -11.67
N ILE A 151 -10.99 4.26 -10.93
CA ILE A 151 -9.59 3.80 -11.02
C ILE A 151 -9.29 3.27 -12.43
N GLU A 152 -10.08 2.32 -12.94
CA GLU A 152 -9.83 1.71 -14.27
C GLU A 152 -9.89 2.76 -15.39
N ARG A 153 -10.85 3.69 -15.32
CA ARG A 153 -10.97 4.78 -16.31
C ARG A 153 -9.75 5.68 -16.30
N GLU A 154 -9.23 6.05 -15.13
CA GLU A 154 -8.06 6.93 -15.07
C GLU A 154 -6.80 6.21 -15.57
N VAL A 155 -6.52 5.00 -15.09
CA VAL A 155 -5.33 4.22 -15.51
C VAL A 155 -5.34 3.95 -17.02
N THR A 156 -6.49 3.59 -17.60
CA THR A 156 -6.60 3.28 -19.03
C THR A 156 -6.43 4.50 -19.93
N ARG A 157 -6.80 5.72 -19.48
CA ARG A 157 -6.52 6.98 -20.21
C ARG A 157 -5.03 7.19 -20.43
N HIS A 158 -4.19 6.73 -19.50
CA HIS A 158 -2.74 6.80 -19.61
C HIS A 158 -2.12 5.67 -20.45
N ARG A 159 -2.94 4.77 -21.01
CA ARG A 159 -2.57 3.56 -21.77
C ARG A 159 -1.93 2.45 -20.92
N PHE A 160 -2.22 2.44 -19.62
CA PHE A 160 -1.86 1.33 -18.73
C PHE A 160 -3.08 0.41 -18.48
N ARG A 161 -2.84 -0.71 -17.79
CA ARG A 161 -3.88 -1.69 -17.44
C ARG A 161 -3.84 -1.96 -15.94
N VAL A 162 -5.02 -2.24 -15.38
CA VAL A 162 -5.18 -2.63 -13.99
C VAL A 162 -4.95 -4.13 -13.80
N VAL A 163 -4.27 -4.49 -12.72
CA VAL A 163 -4.14 -5.89 -12.30
C VAL A 163 -5.51 -6.39 -11.80
N ARG A 164 -5.89 -7.60 -12.24
CA ARG A 164 -7.21 -8.19 -11.91
C ARG A 164 -7.15 -9.36 -10.94
N ALA A 165 -5.97 -9.88 -10.64
CA ALA A 165 -5.79 -11.00 -9.72
C ALA A 165 -5.86 -10.58 -8.24
N LEU A 166 -5.80 -9.27 -7.95
CA LEU A 166 -5.71 -8.70 -6.62
C LEU A 166 -6.66 -7.50 -6.52
N VAL A 167 -7.19 -7.30 -5.32
CA VAL A 167 -8.21 -6.29 -5.02
C VAL A 167 -7.92 -5.68 -3.65
N GLY A 168 -8.42 -4.48 -3.40
CA GLY A 168 -8.44 -3.89 -2.06
C GLY A 168 -9.44 -4.62 -1.15
N HIS A 169 -9.46 -4.23 0.12
CA HIS A 169 -10.26 -4.85 1.16
C HIS A 169 -10.71 -3.83 2.21
N GLY A 170 -11.70 -4.21 3.03
CA GLY A 170 -11.95 -3.54 4.31
C GLY A 170 -10.79 -3.76 5.27
N ILE A 171 -10.65 -2.86 6.24
CA ILE A 171 -9.61 -2.94 7.27
C ILE A 171 -10.13 -2.34 8.57
N GLY A 172 -9.81 -2.98 9.68
CA GLY A 172 -10.27 -2.54 10.99
C GLY A 172 -9.76 -3.43 12.10
N ARG A 173 -10.55 -4.43 12.50
CA ARG A 173 -10.21 -5.40 13.54
C ARG A 173 -9.39 -6.57 13.02
N GLU A 174 -9.52 -6.86 11.73
CA GLU A 174 -8.70 -7.80 10.98
C GLU A 174 -7.91 -7.06 9.90
N LEU A 175 -6.80 -7.67 9.46
CA LEU A 175 -5.96 -7.10 8.40
C LEU A 175 -6.71 -7.02 7.07
N HIS A 176 -7.55 -8.02 6.78
CA HIS A 176 -8.38 -8.08 5.58
C HIS A 176 -9.83 -8.36 5.97
N GLU A 177 -10.73 -7.42 5.67
CA GLU A 177 -12.18 -7.51 5.91
C GLU A 177 -12.97 -7.28 4.61
N GLU A 178 -14.29 -7.49 4.67
CA GLU A 178 -15.20 -7.03 3.61
C GLU A 178 -15.35 -5.50 3.65
N PRO A 179 -15.63 -4.84 2.50
CA PRO A 179 -15.79 -5.42 1.18
C PRO A 179 -14.47 -5.66 0.47
N GLN A 180 -14.44 -6.61 -0.46
CA GLN A 180 -13.45 -6.57 -1.54
C GLN A 180 -13.69 -5.35 -2.44
N VAL A 181 -12.61 -4.66 -2.81
CA VAL A 181 -12.64 -3.44 -3.65
C VAL A 181 -11.77 -3.66 -4.88
N PRO A 182 -12.32 -4.18 -5.99
CA PRO A 182 -11.56 -4.34 -7.23
C PRO A 182 -11.07 -3.00 -7.80
N ASN A 183 -9.94 -3.01 -8.52
CA ASN A 183 -9.45 -1.85 -9.27
C ASN A 183 -10.03 -1.78 -10.70
N TYR A 184 -11.08 -2.55 -10.99
CA TYR A 184 -11.73 -2.68 -12.29
C TYR A 184 -13.24 -2.85 -12.15
N GLY A 185 -14.02 -2.32 -13.08
CA GLY A 185 -15.46 -2.37 -12.97
C GLY A 185 -16.20 -1.39 -13.89
N ARG A 186 -17.53 -1.44 -13.80
CA ARG A 186 -18.43 -0.49 -14.46
C ARG A 186 -19.18 0.27 -13.38
N VAL A 187 -19.47 1.55 -13.64
CA VAL A 187 -20.33 2.38 -12.79
C VAL A 187 -21.68 1.68 -12.57
N GLY A 188 -22.22 1.75 -11.36
CA GLY A 188 -23.58 1.28 -11.06
C GLY A 188 -23.70 0.23 -9.97
#